data_AF-A0AA47P043-F1
#
_entry.id   AF-A0AA47P043-F1
#
_cell.length_a   1.000
_cell.length_b   1.000
_cell.length_c   1.000
_cell.angle_alpha   90.00
_cell.angle_beta   90.00
_cell.angle_gamma   90.00
#
_symmetry.space_group_name_H-M   'P 1'
#
loop_
_entity.id
_entity.type
_entity.pdbx_description
1 polymer ?
#
loop_
_entity_poly.entity_id
_entity_poly.type
_entity_poly.pdbx_seq_one_letter_code
_entity_poly.pdbx_strand_id
1 'polypeptide(L)'
;MELKPKPVSQLYEGNEDGYQNVTLSLMSDRSLNRSGHQEWWDIAIDECKPSTGSCRVLPMIIFNDKVSPPSLGFLAGYGIMGLYVSVVLVIGKFVRGFFSEISHSIMFEELPCVDRILKLCTDIFLVRETGELELEEELYSKLIFLYRSPETMIKWTRDMQIRGRKRN
;
A
#
# COMPACT_ATOMS: atom_id res chain seq x y z
N MET A 1 -19.02 17.28 -5.21
CA MET A 1 -18.52 18.62 -4.88
C MET A 1 -18.88 19.50 -6.06
N GLU A 2 -19.92 20.32 -5.94
CA GLU A 2 -20.31 21.22 -7.03
C GLU A 2 -19.31 22.38 -7.08
N LEU A 3 -18.57 22.49 -8.19
CA LEU A 3 -17.73 23.63 -8.46
C LEU A 3 -18.64 24.79 -8.89
N LYS A 4 -18.90 25.72 -7.97
CA LYS A 4 -19.57 26.97 -8.32
C LYS A 4 -18.53 27.97 -8.80
N PRO A 5 -18.62 28.48 -10.04
CA PRO A 5 -17.74 29.56 -10.49
C PRO A 5 -18.00 30.79 -9.62
N LYS A 6 -16.92 31.44 -9.17
CA LYS A 6 -16.98 32.64 -8.34
C LYS A 6 -16.19 33.76 -9.01
N PRO A 7 -16.66 35.02 -8.95
CA PRO A 7 -15.87 36.17 -9.36
C PRO A 7 -14.65 36.30 -8.44
N VAL A 8 -13.52 36.75 -8.98
CA VAL A 8 -12.27 36.85 -8.24
C VAL A 8 -12.19 38.19 -7.52
N SER A 9 -12.55 38.20 -6.23
CA SER A 9 -12.56 39.39 -5.38
C SER A 9 -11.19 40.03 -5.16
N GLN A 10 -10.09 39.30 -5.42
CA GLN A 10 -8.72 39.83 -5.28
C GLN A 10 -8.29 40.71 -6.47
N LEU A 11 -8.94 40.58 -7.63
CA LEU A 11 -8.66 41.42 -8.81
C LEU A 11 -9.53 42.67 -8.87
N TYR A 12 -10.65 42.69 -8.15
CA TYR A 12 -11.60 43.80 -8.15
C TYR A 12 -11.95 44.15 -6.69
N GLU A 13 -11.37 45.24 -6.19
CA GLU A 13 -11.77 45.83 -4.91
C GLU A 13 -13.17 46.42 -5.08
N GLY A 14 -14.14 45.98 -4.27
CA GLY A 14 -15.52 46.51 -4.31
C GLY A 14 -16.63 45.49 -4.59
N ASN A 15 -16.32 44.20 -4.72
CA ASN A 15 -17.31 43.14 -4.92
C ASN A 15 -18.16 43.38 -6.19
N GLU A 16 -19.35 43.99 -6.08
CA GLU A 16 -20.22 44.35 -7.21
C GLU A 16 -19.91 45.74 -7.79
N ASP A 17 -19.36 46.65 -6.98
CA ASP A 17 -18.99 48.02 -7.41
C ASP A 17 -17.76 48.02 -8.33
N GLY A 18 -16.99 46.94 -8.33
CA GLY A 18 -15.84 46.73 -9.22
C GLY A 18 -16.20 46.15 -10.58
N TYR A 19 -17.48 45.89 -10.86
CA TYR A 19 -17.91 45.39 -12.16
C TYR A 19 -17.95 46.49 -13.22
N GLN A 20 -17.72 46.08 -14.47
CA GLN A 20 -17.69 47.01 -15.59
C GLN A 20 -19.11 47.37 -16.03
N ASN A 21 -19.33 48.65 -16.34
CA ASN A 21 -20.61 49.12 -16.87
C ASN A 21 -20.86 48.58 -18.29
N VAL A 22 -22.11 48.19 -18.54
CA VAL A 22 -22.55 47.59 -19.80
C VAL A 22 -23.74 48.37 -20.35
N THR A 23 -23.69 48.67 -21.64
CA THR A 23 -24.77 49.33 -22.40
C THR A 23 -25.60 48.29 -23.14
N LEU A 24 -26.93 48.37 -23.02
CA LEU A 24 -27.89 47.52 -23.71
C LEU A 24 -28.59 48.28 -24.82
N SER A 25 -28.61 47.73 -26.02
CA SER A 25 -29.29 48.32 -27.19
C SER A 25 -30.27 47.31 -27.78
N LEU A 26 -31.52 47.72 -28.00
CA LEU A 26 -32.50 46.89 -28.71
C LEU A 26 -32.38 47.14 -30.21
N MET A 27 -32.04 46.10 -30.96
CA MET A 27 -31.97 46.13 -32.42
C MET A 27 -33.23 45.50 -32.99
N SER A 28 -33.74 46.07 -34.08
CA SER A 28 -34.92 45.55 -34.80
C SER A 28 -34.64 45.57 -36.29
N ASP A 29 -34.84 44.45 -36.96
CA ASP A 29 -34.82 44.38 -38.42
C ASP A 29 -36.23 44.17 -38.97
N ARG A 30 -36.60 45.06 -39.91
CA ARG A 30 -37.87 45.01 -40.63
C ARG A 30 -37.58 44.65 -42.08
N SER A 31 -37.40 43.37 -42.33
CA SER A 31 -37.27 42.84 -43.70
C SER A 31 -38.57 43.07 -44.48
N LEU A 32 -38.51 43.86 -45.55
CA LEU A 32 -39.65 44.17 -46.43
C LEU A 32 -40.32 42.95 -47.07
N ASN A 33 -39.65 41.79 -47.14
CA ASN A 33 -40.15 40.57 -47.78
C ASN A 33 -40.52 39.44 -46.80
N ARG A 34 -40.40 39.65 -45.49
CA ARG A 34 -40.69 38.63 -44.46
C ARG A 34 -41.59 39.27 -43.42
N SER A 35 -42.79 38.71 -43.22
CA SER A 35 -43.81 39.22 -42.29
C SER A 35 -43.46 39.08 -40.80
N GLY A 36 -42.16 39.11 -40.45
CA GLY A 36 -41.67 38.95 -39.10
C GLY A 36 -40.78 40.14 -38.72
N HIS A 37 -41.15 40.83 -37.64
CA HIS A 37 -40.27 41.74 -36.94
C HIS A 37 -39.28 40.92 -36.11
N GLN A 38 -37.99 41.02 -36.39
CA GLN A 38 -36.96 40.35 -35.59
C GLN A 38 -36.29 41.38 -34.68
N GLU A 39 -36.37 41.15 -33.38
CA GLU A 39 -35.76 42.01 -32.35
C GLU A 39 -34.73 41.21 -31.56
N TRP A 40 -33.58 41.83 -31.25
CA TRP A 40 -32.55 41.23 -30.41
C TRP A 40 -31.84 42.29 -29.57
N TRP A 41 -31.25 41.86 -28.45
CA TRP A 41 -30.44 42.72 -27.58
C TRP A 41 -28.98 42.68 -28.03
N ASP A 42 -28.39 43.85 -28.21
CA ASP A 42 -26.96 44.06 -28.41
C ASP A 42 -26.34 44.60 -27.11
N ILE A 43 -25.19 44.05 -26.73
CA ILE A 43 -24.54 44.30 -25.44
C ILE A 43 -23.13 44.83 -25.72
N ALA A 44 -22.80 46.00 -25.16
CA ALA A 44 -21.49 46.63 -25.34
C ALA A 44 -20.93 47.17 -24.01
N ILE A 45 -19.61 47.31 -23.91
CA ILE A 45 -18.96 47.89 -22.73
C ILE A 45 -18.96 49.41 -22.85
N ASP A 46 -19.37 50.10 -21.77
CA ASP A 46 -19.58 51.55 -21.75
C ASP A 46 -18.25 52.33 -21.99
N GLU A 47 -17.13 51.83 -21.44
CA GLU A 47 -15.80 52.44 -21.58
C GLU A 47 -14.91 51.75 -22.65
N CYS A 48 -15.49 51.40 -23.80
CA CYS A 48 -14.70 50.77 -24.85
C CYS A 48 -13.75 51.78 -25.55
N LYS A 49 -12.43 51.57 -25.42
CA LYS A 49 -11.42 52.32 -26.19
C LYS A 49 -11.28 51.74 -27.61
N PRO A 50 -11.47 52.54 -28.67
CA PRO A 50 -11.39 52.06 -30.06
C PRO A 50 -9.97 51.62 -30.48
N SER A 51 -8.94 51.92 -29.67
CA SER A 51 -7.55 51.50 -29.90
C SER A 51 -7.29 50.01 -29.65
N THR A 52 -8.18 49.33 -28.94
CA THR A 52 -7.95 47.99 -28.36
C THR A 52 -8.76 46.86 -29.01
N GLY A 53 -9.65 47.17 -29.95
CA GLY A 53 -10.42 46.16 -30.70
C GLY A 53 -11.86 46.57 -30.98
N SER A 54 -12.66 45.60 -31.47
CA SER A 54 -14.09 45.79 -31.70
C SER A 54 -14.85 45.91 -30.38
N CYS A 55 -15.54 47.03 -30.16
CA CYS A 55 -16.37 47.28 -28.97
C CYS A 55 -17.59 46.36 -28.83
N ARG A 56 -17.79 45.45 -29.79
CA ARG A 56 -18.83 44.41 -29.75
C ARG A 56 -18.34 43.11 -29.10
N VAL A 57 -17.08 43.06 -28.65
CA VAL A 57 -16.48 41.89 -28.00
C VAL A 57 -16.36 42.17 -26.51
N LEU A 58 -16.94 41.30 -25.67
CA LEU A 58 -16.81 41.37 -24.21
C LEU A 58 -15.62 40.49 -23.78
N PRO A 59 -14.44 41.06 -23.45
CA PRO A 59 -13.32 40.28 -22.94
C PRO A 59 -13.65 39.72 -21.55
N MET A 60 -13.61 38.39 -21.43
CA MET A 60 -13.79 37.69 -20.16
C MET A 60 -12.50 36.93 -19.81
N ILE A 61 -11.98 37.13 -18.61
CA ILE A 61 -10.80 36.41 -18.10
C ILE A 61 -11.28 35.35 -17.10
N ILE A 62 -10.91 34.09 -17.35
CA ILE A 62 -11.33 32.94 -16.55
C ILE A 62 -10.09 32.25 -15.99
N PHE A 63 -10.05 32.08 -14.66
CA PHE A 63 -9.06 31.24 -13.99
C PHE A 63 -9.64 29.85 -13.78
N ASN A 64 -9.02 28.86 -14.41
CA ASN A 64 -9.43 27.47 -14.27
C ASN A 64 -8.47 26.74 -13.34
N ASP A 65 -8.97 26.34 -12.17
CA ASP A 65 -8.20 25.53 -11.24
C ASP A 65 -8.00 24.12 -11.77
N LYS A 66 -6.78 23.62 -11.61
CA LYS A 66 -6.46 22.23 -11.97
C LYS A 66 -7.14 21.30 -10.98
N VAL A 67 -7.99 20.41 -11.49
CA VAL A 67 -8.57 19.34 -10.69
C VAL A 67 -7.65 18.13 -10.69
N SER A 68 -7.38 17.58 -9.50
CA SER A 68 -6.70 16.29 -9.38
C SER A 68 -7.65 15.16 -9.79
N PRO A 69 -7.18 14.13 -10.51
CA PRO A 69 -8.02 13.00 -10.87
C PRO A 69 -8.58 12.31 -9.61
N PRO A 70 -9.85 11.88 -9.63
CA PRO A 70 -10.55 11.33 -8.45
C PRO A 70 -9.89 10.06 -7.89
N SER A 71 -9.09 9.36 -8.70
CA SER A 71 -8.31 8.18 -8.32
C SER A 71 -7.18 8.47 -7.32
N LEU A 72 -6.65 9.70 -7.28
CA LEU A 72 -5.51 10.04 -6.42
C LEU A 72 -5.95 10.35 -4.98
N GLY A 73 -7.17 10.84 -4.79
CA GLY A 73 -7.74 11.13 -3.46
C GLY A 73 -8.02 9.87 -2.63
N PHE A 74 -8.40 8.76 -3.28
CA PHE A 74 -8.64 7.48 -2.59
C PHE A 74 -7.33 6.88 -2.02
N LEU A 75 -6.22 7.03 -2.75
CA LEU A 75 -4.91 6.55 -2.33
C LEU A 75 -4.31 7.39 -1.19
N ALA A 76 -4.50 8.71 -1.25
CA ALA A 76 -3.84 9.65 -0.34
C ALA A 76 -4.29 9.55 1.13
N GLY A 77 -5.53 9.10 1.39
CA GLY A 77 -6.07 9.00 2.76
C GLY A 77 -6.09 7.58 3.31
N TYR A 78 -6.99 6.75 2.78
CA TYR A 78 -7.20 5.40 3.31
C TYR A 78 -6.15 4.39 2.81
N GLY A 79 -5.60 4.60 1.61
CA GLY A 79 -4.57 3.74 1.04
C GLY A 79 -3.27 3.73 1.84
N ILE A 80 -2.75 4.90 2.19
CA ILE A 80 -1.51 5.01 2.98
C ILE A 80 -1.68 4.45 4.40
N MET A 81 -2.85 4.67 5.03
CA MET A 81 -3.16 4.11 6.35
C MET A 81 -3.27 2.58 6.30
N GLY A 82 -3.91 2.04 5.26
CA GLY A 82 -3.97 0.59 5.03
C GLY A 82 -2.60 -0.04 4.79
N LEU A 83 -1.74 0.63 4.02
CA LEU A 83 -0.36 0.20 3.79
C LEU A 83 0.47 0.22 5.08
N TYR A 84 0.32 1.26 5.90
CA TYR A 84 0.98 1.34 7.20
C TYR A 84 0.58 0.16 8.10
N VAL A 85 -0.73 -0.08 8.26
CA VAL A 85 -1.23 -1.17 9.09
C VAL A 85 -0.77 -2.53 8.56
N SER A 86 -0.79 -2.76 7.24
CA SER A 86 -0.38 -4.05 6.67
C SER A 86 1.10 -4.34 6.91
N VAL A 87 2.00 -3.38 6.66
CA VAL A 87 3.44 -3.54 6.88
C VAL A 87 3.74 -3.78 8.35
N VAL A 88 3.12 -3.01 9.26
CA VAL A 88 3.31 -3.18 10.71
C VAL A 88 2.84 -4.56 11.17
N LEU A 89 1.70 -5.06 10.66
CA LEU A 89 1.22 -6.40 10.99
C LEU A 89 2.15 -7.49 10.45
N VAL A 90 2.69 -7.34 9.24
CA VAL A 90 3.65 -8.30 8.67
C VAL A 90 4.91 -8.35 9.52
N ILE A 91 5.49 -7.20 9.87
CA ILE A 91 6.69 -7.14 10.72
C ILE A 91 6.37 -7.70 12.11
N GLY A 92 5.22 -7.35 12.70
CA GLY A 92 4.80 -7.88 13.99
C GLY A 92 4.62 -9.40 13.99
N LYS A 93 4.03 -9.95 12.92
CA LYS A 93 3.89 -11.40 12.72
C LYS A 93 5.26 -12.07 12.48
N PHE A 94 6.16 -11.42 11.74
CA PHE A 94 7.52 -11.89 11.50
C PHE A 94 8.30 -11.97 12.81
N VAL A 95 8.37 -10.87 13.58
CA VAL A 95 9.03 -10.80 14.89
C VAL A 95 8.44 -11.82 15.86
N ARG A 96 7.11 -11.93 15.95
CA ARG A 96 6.45 -12.96 16.77
C ARG A 96 6.77 -14.38 16.31
N GLY A 97 6.93 -14.60 15.01
CA GLY A 97 7.34 -15.87 14.40
C GLY A 97 8.68 -16.35 14.94
N PHE A 98 9.72 -15.50 14.93
CA PHE A 98 11.03 -15.88 15.46
C PHE A 98 10.97 -16.34 16.93
N PHE A 99 10.26 -15.63 17.79
CA PHE A 99 10.16 -16.02 19.20
C PHE A 99 9.27 -17.24 19.43
N SER A 100 8.19 -17.39 18.66
CA SER A 100 7.30 -18.54 18.79
C SER A 100 7.91 -19.82 18.21
N GLU A 101 8.75 -19.69 17.18
CA GLU A 101 9.44 -20.82 16.53
C GLU A 101 10.63 -21.32 17.35
N ILE A 102 11.29 -20.45 18.13
CA ILE A 102 12.29 -20.87 19.13
C ILE A 102 11.66 -21.86 20.13
N SER A 103 10.38 -21.69 20.51
CA SER A 103 9.75 -22.60 21.48
C SER A 103 9.64 -24.06 21.01
N HIS A 104 9.53 -24.29 19.70
CA HIS A 104 9.55 -25.62 19.11
C HIS A 104 10.98 -26.17 18.96
N SER A 105 12.01 -25.33 18.90
CA SER A 105 13.41 -25.75 18.85
C SER A 105 14.06 -25.96 20.22
N ILE A 106 13.46 -25.47 21.32
CA ILE A 106 13.96 -25.69 22.71
C ILE A 106 14.25 -27.18 22.98
N MET A 107 13.37 -28.06 22.49
CA MET A 107 13.48 -29.51 22.64
C MET A 107 14.71 -30.13 21.96
N PHE A 108 15.31 -29.41 21.01
CA PHE A 108 16.48 -29.82 20.23
C PHE A 108 17.74 -29.01 20.55
N GLU A 109 17.63 -27.81 21.14
CA GLU A 109 18.76 -26.97 21.52
C GLU A 109 19.29 -27.26 22.95
N GLU A 110 18.43 -27.68 23.88
CA GLU A 110 18.76 -27.90 25.31
C GLU A 110 19.07 -29.38 25.64
N LEU A 111 19.89 -30.06 24.83
CA LEU A 111 20.29 -31.46 25.08
C LEU A 111 21.60 -31.53 25.90
N PRO A 112 21.64 -32.25 27.04
CA PRO A 112 22.78 -32.25 27.95
C PRO A 112 24.03 -32.99 27.44
N CYS A 113 23.90 -33.89 26.45
CA CYS A 113 25.02 -34.59 25.79
C CYS A 113 24.56 -35.22 24.46
N VAL A 114 25.08 -34.73 23.33
CA VAL A 114 24.65 -35.11 21.97
C VAL A 114 25.51 -36.20 21.29
N ASP A 115 26.62 -36.61 21.92
CA ASP A 115 27.65 -37.49 21.32
C ASP A 115 27.12 -38.82 20.77
N ARG A 116 26.03 -39.34 21.36
CA ARG A 116 25.43 -40.61 20.95
C ARG A 116 24.53 -40.49 19.72
N ILE A 117 23.82 -39.38 19.59
CA ILE A 117 23.04 -39.08 18.39
C ILE A 117 24.02 -38.82 17.24
N LEU A 118 25.11 -38.08 17.52
CA LEU A 118 26.20 -37.88 16.58
C LEU A 118 26.82 -39.23 16.16
N LYS A 119 27.14 -40.10 17.11
CA LYS A 119 27.67 -41.44 16.81
C LYS A 119 26.70 -42.29 15.98
N LEU A 120 25.40 -42.26 16.27
CA LEU A 120 24.39 -42.94 15.46
C LEU A 120 24.36 -42.40 14.02
N CYS A 121 24.44 -41.08 13.83
CA CYS A 121 24.55 -40.48 12.50
C CYS A 121 25.84 -40.89 11.77
N THR A 122 26.97 -40.96 12.48
CA THR A 122 28.24 -41.44 11.91
C THR A 122 28.20 -42.92 11.56
N ASP A 123 27.56 -43.75 12.40
CA ASP A 123 27.39 -45.18 12.13
C ASP A 123 26.51 -45.39 10.89
N ILE A 124 25.42 -44.62 10.73
CA ILE A 124 24.60 -44.62 9.49
C ILE A 124 25.44 -44.23 8.28
N PHE A 125 26.26 -43.17 8.40
CA PHE A 125 27.14 -42.74 7.32
C PHE A 125 28.14 -43.84 6.91
N LEU A 126 28.73 -44.53 7.89
CA LEU A 126 29.68 -45.62 7.66
C LEU A 126 29.02 -46.82 6.98
N VAL A 127 27.83 -47.22 7.44
CA VAL A 127 27.06 -48.35 6.89
C VAL A 127 26.62 -48.08 5.45
N ARG A 128 26.33 -46.81 5.15
CA ARG A 128 26.07 -46.35 3.78
C ARG A 128 27.30 -46.43 2.89
N GLU A 129 28.50 -46.16 3.41
CA GLU A 129 29.76 -46.36 2.67
C GLU A 129 30.12 -47.84 2.47
N THR A 130 29.75 -48.72 3.41
CA THR A 130 29.97 -50.18 3.27
C THR A 130 28.92 -50.87 2.41
N GLY A 131 27.77 -50.22 2.15
CA GLY A 131 26.71 -50.75 1.29
C GLY A 131 25.80 -51.78 1.96
N GLU A 132 25.79 -51.87 3.30
CA GLU A 132 24.91 -52.76 4.06
C GLU A 132 23.52 -52.14 4.30
N LEU A 133 22.65 -52.20 3.29
CA LEU A 133 21.36 -51.50 3.25
C LEU A 133 20.35 -51.94 4.33
N GLU A 134 20.32 -53.21 4.71
CA GLU A 134 19.41 -53.69 5.77
C GLU A 134 19.77 -53.06 7.13
N LEU A 135 21.07 -52.92 7.40
CA LEU A 135 21.56 -52.34 8.64
C LEU A 135 21.38 -50.81 8.64
N GLU A 136 21.50 -50.15 7.47
CA GLU A 136 21.16 -48.73 7.30
C GLU A 136 19.70 -48.48 7.68
N GLU A 137 18.76 -49.30 7.16
CA GLU A 137 17.33 -49.16 7.43
C GLU A 137 17.00 -49.32 8.93
N GLU A 138 17.61 -50.30 9.60
CA GLU A 138 17.41 -50.50 11.05
C GLU A 138 17.92 -49.29 11.85
N LEU A 139 19.12 -48.79 11.55
CA LEU A 139 19.70 -47.63 12.23
C LEU A 139 18.90 -46.34 11.95
N TYR A 140 18.39 -46.18 10.72
CA TYR A 140 17.58 -45.03 10.34
C TYR A 140 16.20 -45.03 11.03
N SER A 141 15.57 -46.19 11.15
CA SER A 141 14.29 -46.34 11.86
C SER A 141 14.42 -45.93 13.34
N LYS A 142 15.55 -46.27 13.97
CA LYS A 142 15.87 -45.92 15.35
C LYS A 142 16.07 -44.42 15.54
N LEU A 143 16.72 -43.76 14.57
CA LEU A 143 16.90 -42.31 14.56
C LEU A 143 15.54 -41.60 14.46
N ILE A 144 14.67 -42.01 13.54
CA ILE A 144 13.32 -41.44 13.40
C ILE A 144 12.50 -41.64 14.67
N PHE A 145 12.53 -42.82 15.27
CA PHE A 145 11.81 -43.11 16.51
C PHE A 145 12.24 -42.18 17.66
N LEU A 146 13.55 -41.95 17.81
CA LEU A 146 14.11 -41.00 18.77
C LEU A 146 13.63 -39.57 18.53
N TYR A 147 13.63 -39.10 17.29
CA TYR A 147 13.16 -37.75 16.94
C TYR A 147 11.64 -37.55 17.05
N ARG A 148 10.86 -38.64 17.00
CA ARG A 148 9.41 -38.60 17.16
C ARG A 148 8.96 -38.53 18.62
N SER A 149 9.81 -38.92 19.58
CA SER A 149 9.50 -38.90 21.02
C SER A 149 10.55 -38.13 21.83
N PRO A 150 10.26 -36.88 22.22
CA PRO A 150 11.22 -36.08 22.99
C PRO A 150 11.45 -36.59 24.40
N GLU A 151 10.47 -37.28 24.99
CA GLU A 151 10.61 -37.96 26.28
C GLU A 151 11.68 -39.06 26.22
N THR A 152 11.74 -39.78 25.09
CA THR A 152 12.72 -40.85 24.86
C THR A 152 14.09 -40.27 24.52
N MET A 153 14.13 -39.20 23.72
CA MET A 153 15.36 -38.47 23.39
C MET A 153 16.06 -37.95 24.66
N ILE A 154 15.32 -37.26 25.54
CA ILE A 154 15.88 -36.69 26.77
C ILE A 154 16.37 -37.80 27.71
N LYS A 155 15.58 -38.86 27.93
CA LYS A 155 16.00 -40.02 28.73
C LYS A 155 17.26 -40.67 28.15
N TRP A 156 17.33 -40.82 26.83
CA TRP A 156 18.48 -41.41 26.16
C TRP A 156 19.77 -40.58 26.33
N THR A 157 19.66 -39.26 26.25
CA THR A 157 20.79 -38.34 26.52
C THR A 157 21.15 -38.26 28.00
N ARG A 158 20.16 -38.36 28.93
CA ARG A 158 20.36 -38.20 30.38
C ARG A 158 20.84 -39.47 31.10
N ASP A 159 20.26 -40.64 30.80
CA ASP A 159 20.66 -41.92 31.41
C ASP A 159 22.14 -42.25 31.16
N MET A 160 22.69 -41.72 30.08
CA MET A 160 24.08 -41.96 29.70
C MET A 160 25.07 -41.04 30.40
N GLN A 161 24.68 -39.82 30.77
CA GLN A 161 25.48 -38.97 31.66
C GLN A 161 25.68 -39.66 33.03
N ILE A 162 24.65 -40.34 33.53
CA ILE A 162 24.70 -41.12 34.77
C ILE A 162 25.60 -42.36 34.61
N ARG A 163 25.55 -43.05 33.45
CA ARG A 163 26.43 -44.19 33.15
C ARG A 163 27.90 -43.80 32.96
N GLY A 164 28.17 -42.64 32.34
CA GLY A 164 29.51 -42.09 32.22
C GLY A 164 30.11 -41.71 33.58
N ARG A 165 29.30 -41.11 34.47
CA ARG A 165 29.72 -40.77 35.84
C ARG A 165 29.92 -42.00 36.75
N LYS A 166 29.36 -43.16 36.42
CA LYS A 166 29.60 -44.43 37.15
C LYS A 166 30.85 -45.20 36.70
N ARG A 167 31.51 -44.78 35.61
CA ARG A 167 32.74 -45.41 35.07
C ARG A 167 34.02 -44.64 35.41
N ASN A 168 33.91 -43.52 36.12
CA ASN A 168 35.02 -42.81 36.76
C ASN A 168 34.89 -42.95 38.27
#